data_AF-A0A4R1BBV8-F1
#
_entry.id   AF-A0A4R1BBV8-F1
#
_cell.length_a   1.000
_cell.length_b   1.000
_cell.length_c   1.000
_cell.angle_alpha   90.00
_cell.angle_beta   90.00
_cell.angle_gamma   90.00
#
_symmetry.space_group_name_H-M   'P 1'
#
loop_
_entity.id
_entity.type
_entity.pdbx_description
1 polymer ?
#
loop_
_entity_poly.entity_id
_entity_poly.type
_entity_poly.pdbx_seq_one_letter_code
_entity_poly.pdbx_strand_id
1 'polypeptide(L)'
;MQFSQEERFEQQIGGRRYLFIRMYHPDLPLTYHIHTEVGHRRQVFRLQRVQEEWKILSSAQVPGFAYIDREQLVAAILDYEKRRT
;
A
#
# COMPACT_ATOMS: atom_id res chain seq x y z
N MET A 1 25.03 -8.79 -7.59
CA MET A 1 23.86 -7.88 -7.68
C MET A 1 23.29 -7.75 -6.29
N GLN A 2 23.40 -6.56 -5.70
CA GLN A 2 22.96 -6.27 -4.35
C GLN A 2 21.45 -6.04 -4.42
N PHE A 3 20.65 -6.94 -3.87
CA PHE A 3 19.19 -6.74 -3.79
C PHE A 3 18.96 -5.50 -2.93
N SER A 4 18.38 -4.47 -3.53
CA SER A 4 17.98 -3.23 -2.86
C SER A 4 17.18 -3.56 -1.60
N GLN A 5 17.46 -2.88 -0.47
CA GLN A 5 16.60 -2.93 0.71
C GLN A 5 15.15 -2.74 0.26
N GLU A 6 14.30 -3.73 0.49
CA GLU A 6 12.87 -3.59 0.19
C GLU A 6 12.32 -2.44 1.03
N GLU A 7 11.92 -1.37 0.35
CA GLU A 7 11.42 -0.18 1.03
C GLU A 7 9.99 -0.41 1.48
N ARG A 8 9.88 -0.75 2.75
CA ARG A 8 8.64 -1.18 3.36
C ARG A 8 8.44 -0.55 4.73
N PHE A 9 7.18 -0.41 5.12
CA PHE A 9 6.79 0.05 6.44
C PHE A 9 5.47 -0.60 6.86
N GLU A 10 5.21 -0.60 8.16
CA GLU A 10 3.96 -1.13 8.71
C GLU A 10 3.15 -0.02 9.36
N GLN A 11 1.83 -0.12 9.28
CA GLN A 11 0.91 0.79 9.93
C GLN A 11 -0.29 0.03 10.48
N GLN A 12 -0.76 0.44 11.66
CA GLN A 12 -2.05 0.02 12.21
C GLN A 12 -3.13 1.03 11.79
N ILE A 13 -4.17 0.56 11.12
CA ILE A 13 -5.29 1.37 10.60
C ILE A 13 -6.58 0.62 10.89
N GLY A 14 -7.56 1.25 11.53
CA GLY A 14 -8.85 0.62 11.83
C GLY A 14 -8.75 -0.70 12.61
N GLY A 15 -7.75 -0.82 13.49
CA GLY A 15 -7.47 -2.05 14.25
C GLY A 15 -6.82 -3.19 13.44
N ARG A 16 -6.42 -2.94 12.19
CA ARG A 16 -5.79 -3.90 11.29
C ARG A 16 -4.35 -3.51 11.01
N ARG A 17 -3.47 -4.51 10.95
CA ARG A 17 -2.08 -4.33 10.52
C ARG A 17 -2.00 -4.35 9.01
N TYR A 18 -1.30 -3.36 8.47
CA TYR A 18 -0.96 -3.27 7.07
C TYR A 18 0.56 -3.22 6.92
N LEU A 19 1.09 -4.00 5.99
CA LEU A 19 2.47 -3.91 5.54
C LEU A 19 2.48 -3.32 4.12
N PHE A 20 3.14 -2.19 3.96
CA PHE A 20 3.28 -1.45 2.73
C PHE A 20 4.65 -1.75 2.15
N ILE A 21 4.71 -2.15 0.89
CA ILE A 21 5.94 -2.41 0.15
C ILE A 21 5.92 -1.54 -1.09
N ARG A 22 6.88 -0.62 -1.18
CA ARG A 22 7.00 0.28 -2.32
C ARG A 22 7.52 -0.50 -3.53
N MET A 23 6.78 -0.46 -4.63
CA MET A 23 7.18 -1.08 -5.88
C MET A 23 7.93 -0.08 -6.74
N TYR A 24 9.09 -0.48 -7.23
CA TYR A 24 9.85 0.26 -8.23
C TYR A 24 9.64 -0.37 -9.59
N HIS A 25 9.18 0.44 -10.54
CA HIS A 25 9.20 0.09 -11.95
C HIS A 25 9.35 1.38 -12.76
N PRO A 26 10.27 1.44 -13.74
CA PRO A 26 10.53 2.66 -14.51
C PRO A 26 9.29 3.15 -15.26
N ASP A 27 8.49 2.23 -15.77
CA ASP A 27 7.32 2.55 -16.61
C ASP A 27 5.98 2.57 -15.86
N LEU A 28 5.96 2.30 -14.54
CA LEU A 28 4.73 2.33 -13.77
C LEU A 28 4.72 3.53 -12.83
N PRO A 29 3.55 4.17 -12.65
CA PRO A 29 3.40 5.16 -11.60
C PRO A 29 3.72 4.56 -10.22
N LEU A 30 4.06 5.44 -9.27
CA LEU A 30 4.36 5.04 -7.90
C LEU A 30 3.27 4.12 -7.35
N THR A 31 3.65 2.90 -7.01
CA THR A 31 2.73 1.84 -6.61
C THR A 31 3.20 1.22 -5.31
N TYR A 32 2.27 0.93 -4.41
CA TYR A 32 2.48 0.20 -3.19
C TYR A 32 1.73 -1.12 -3.22
N HIS A 33 2.41 -2.21 -2.88
CA HIS A 33 1.79 -3.46 -2.50
C HIS A 33 1.44 -3.40 -1.01
N ILE A 34 0.18 -3.67 -0.70
CA ILE A 34 -0.34 -3.58 0.65
C ILE A 34 -0.82 -4.96 1.06
N HIS A 35 -0.15 -5.50 2.06
CA HIS A 35 -0.43 -6.79 2.65
C HIS A 35 -1.24 -6.58 3.93
N THR A 36 -2.29 -7.36 4.10
CA THR A 36 -3.09 -7.40 5.32
C THR A 36 -3.62 -8.81 5.56
N GLU A 37 -4.20 -9.05 6.73
CA GLU A 37 -4.77 -10.34 7.10
C GLU A 37 -6.26 -10.19 7.39
N VAL A 38 -7.04 -11.14 6.88
CA VAL A 38 -8.48 -11.26 7.12
C VAL A 38 -8.74 -12.64 7.71
N GLY A 39 -8.86 -12.68 9.03
CA GLY A 39 -8.79 -13.95 9.77
C GLY A 39 -7.45 -14.64 9.52
N HIS A 40 -7.48 -15.87 8.99
CA HIS A 40 -6.26 -16.63 8.67
C HIS A 40 -5.75 -16.43 7.24
N ARG A 41 -6.42 -15.59 6.42
CA ARG A 41 -6.08 -15.41 5.01
C ARG A 41 -5.30 -14.11 4.82
N ARG A 42 -4.10 -14.22 4.25
CA ARG A 42 -3.37 -13.06 3.73
C ARG A 42 -4.05 -12.51 2.49
N GLN A 43 -4.20 -11.21 2.44
CA GLN A 43 -4.76 -10.47 1.32
C GLN A 43 -3.73 -9.45 0.87
N VAL A 44 -3.62 -9.28 -0.44
CA VAL A 44 -2.70 -8.32 -1.05
C VAL A 44 -3.45 -7.52 -2.08
N PHE A 45 -3.34 -6.21 -1.98
CA PHE A 45 -3.87 -5.29 -2.98
C PHE A 45 -2.86 -4.18 -3.25
N ARG A 46 -3.18 -3.32 -4.21
CA ARG A 46 -2.26 -2.27 -4.63
C ARG A 46 -2.90 -0.91 -4.50
N LEU A 47 -2.13 0.07 -4.01
CA LEU A 47 -2.45 1.48 -4.15
C LEU A 47 -1.46 2.09 -5.15
N GLN A 48 -1.97 2.70 -6.22
CA GLN A 48 -1.17 3.35 -7.23
C GLN A 48 -1.52 4.83 -7.31
N ARG A 49 -0.49 5.67 -7.43
CA ARG A 49 -0.65 7.08 -7.71
C ARG A 49 -0.92 7.28 -9.19
N VAL A 50 -2.11 7.72 -9.55
CA VAL A 50 -2.50 8.07 -10.92
C VAL A 50 -2.70 9.59 -10.94
N GLN A 51 -1.77 10.31 -11.57
CA GLN A 51 -1.69 11.78 -11.50
C GLN A 51 -1.58 12.25 -10.04
N GLU A 52 -2.58 12.98 -9.53
CA GLU A 52 -2.63 13.48 -8.15
C GLU A 52 -3.48 12.59 -7.22
N GLU A 53 -4.11 11.55 -7.76
CA GLU A 53 -5.01 10.68 -7.00
C GLU A 53 -4.37 9.31 -6.68
N TRP A 54 -4.73 8.74 -5.53
CA TRP A 54 -4.35 7.37 -5.18
C TRP A 54 -5.50 6.39 -5.46
N LYS A 55 -5.28 5.39 -6.31
CA LYS A 55 -6.31 4.43 -6.71
C LYS A 55 -5.98 3.04 -6.22
N ILE A 56 -6.97 2.37 -5.64
CA ILE A 56 -6.86 0.94 -5.31
C ILE A 56 -6.96 0.16 -6.63
N LEU A 57 -5.91 -0.56 -6.99
CA LEU A 57 -5.90 -1.42 -8.16
C LEU A 57 -6.29 -2.85 -7.75
N SER A 58 -7.16 -3.48 -8.56
CA SER A 58 -7.69 -4.84 -8.43
C SER A 58 -8.90 -4.99 -7.50
N SER A 59 -10.11 -4.83 -8.02
CA SER A 59 -11.36 -5.00 -7.26
C SER A 59 -11.66 -6.45 -6.84
N ALA A 60 -11.09 -7.46 -7.50
CA ALA A 60 -11.49 -8.85 -7.29
C ALA A 60 -11.00 -9.46 -5.96
N GLN A 61 -10.00 -8.86 -5.30
CA GLN A 61 -9.41 -9.39 -4.07
C GLN A 61 -9.13 -8.31 -3.02
N VAL A 62 -9.69 -7.11 -3.18
CA VAL A 62 -9.58 -6.07 -2.15
C VAL A 62 -10.63 -6.35 -1.08
N PRO A 63 -10.23 -6.54 0.19
CA PRO A 63 -11.19 -6.66 1.26
C PRO A 63 -12.03 -5.38 1.38
N GLY A 64 -13.35 -5.51 1.60
CA GLY A 64 -14.25 -4.35 1.63
C GLY A 64 -13.82 -3.25 2.60
N PHE A 65 -13.20 -3.62 3.73
CA PHE A 65 -12.68 -2.67 4.70
C PHE A 65 -11.53 -1.81 4.17
N ALA A 66 -10.76 -2.25 3.16
CA ALA A 66 -9.68 -1.45 2.60
C ALA A 66 -10.20 -0.24 1.82
N TYR A 67 -11.44 -0.32 1.29
CA TYR A 67 -12.12 0.85 0.73
C TYR A 67 -12.55 1.84 1.82
N ILE A 68 -12.97 1.33 2.99
CA ILE A 68 -13.32 2.15 4.16
C ILE A 68 -12.05 2.83 4.72
N ASP A 69 -10.95 2.08 4.80
CA ASP A 69 -9.67 2.54 5.32
C ASP A 69 -8.87 3.38 4.29
N ARG A 70 -9.39 3.61 3.07
CA ARG A 70 -8.64 4.19 1.93
C ARG A 70 -7.90 5.47 2.29
N GLU A 71 -8.59 6.45 2.88
CA GLU A 71 -7.98 7.75 3.20
C GLU A 71 -6.81 7.60 4.18
N GLN A 72 -6.93 6.72 5.16
CA GLN A 72 -5.87 6.45 6.14
C GLN A 72 -4.70 5.69 5.50
N LEU A 73 -4.98 4.75 4.59
CA LEU A 73 -3.94 4.04 3.81
C LEU A 73 -3.13 5.04 2.96
N VAL A 74 -3.82 5.98 2.31
CA VAL A 74 -3.18 7.03 1.50
C VAL A 74 -2.35 7.97 2.37
N ALA A 75 -2.91 8.44 3.49
CA ALA A 75 -2.18 9.29 4.43
C ALA A 75 -0.89 8.63 4.94
N ALA A 76 -0.94 7.33 5.27
CA ALA A 76 0.23 6.57 5.71
C ALA A 76 1.34 6.54 4.66
N ILE A 77 0.99 6.34 3.38
CA ILE A 77 1.94 6.39 2.26
C ILE A 77 2.54 7.79 2.13
N LEU A 78 1.72 8.85 2.15
CA LEU A 78 2.19 10.22 2.00
C LEU A 78 3.16 10.61 3.13
N ASP A 79 2.86 10.25 4.37
CA ASP A 79 3.73 10.55 5.51
C ASP A 79 5.03 9.74 5.48
N TYR A 80 5.01 8.52 4.94
CA TYR A 80 6.22 7.77 4.68
C TYR A 80 7.08 8.42 3.57
N GLU A 81 6.49 8.81 2.43
CA GLU A 81 7.20 9.48 1.34
C GLU A 81 7.81 10.83 1.79
N LYS A 82 7.09 11.63 2.60
CA LYS A 82 7.61 12.89 3.17
C LYS A 82 8.86 12.67 4.02
N ARG A 83 8.90 11.61 4.85
CA ARG A 83 10.03 11.30 5.73
C ARG A 83 11.26 10.79 4.99
N ARG A 84 11.08 10.44 3.72
CA ARG A 84 12.14 9.90 2.86
C ARG A 84 12.77 10.91 1.93
N THR A 85 12.15 12.08 1.81
CA THR A 85 12.67 13.21 1.03
C THR A 85 13.52 14.07 1.95
#